data_AF-A0A6B1ECP4-F1
#
_entry.id   AF-A0A6B1ECP4-F1
#
_cell.length_a   1.000
_cell.length_b   1.000
_cell.length_c   1.000
_cell.angle_alpha   90.00
_cell.angle_beta   90.00
_cell.angle_gamma   90.00
#
_symmetry.space_group_name_H-M   'P 1'
#
loop_
_entity.id
_entity.type
_entity.pdbx_description
1 polymer ?
#
loop_
_entity_poly.entity_id
_entity_poly.type
_entity_poly.pdbx_seq_one_letter_code
_entity_poly.pdbx_strand_id
1 'polypeptide(L)' 'MQPPYGPIKIGANGQITLPAQLLKQIDLAPHDSVFVIKAEDTEDTLMVVPVEILVRWLEAGRRQDVQRTPIEDTDST' A
#
# COMPACT_ATOMS: atom_id res chain seq x y z
N MET A 1 -4.33 20.58 13.88
CA MET A 1 -3.10 20.70 13.08
C MET A 1 -3.47 20.36 11.64
N GLN A 2 -3.17 21.23 10.69
CA GLN A 2 -3.61 21.10 9.29
C GLN A 2 -2.43 20.61 8.43
N PRO A 3 -2.58 19.56 7.61
CA PRO A 3 -1.50 19.03 6.78
C PRO A 3 -1.26 19.95 5.57
N PRO A 4 -0.05 19.89 4.99
CA PRO A 4 0.16 18.87 3.98
C PRO A 4 1.34 17.96 4.32
N TYR A 5 1.12 16.65 4.35
CA TYR A 5 2.20 15.63 4.43
C TYR A 5 2.79 15.34 3.04
N GLY A 6 2.76 16.33 2.16
CA GLY A 6 3.33 16.20 0.82
C GLY A 6 4.86 16.10 0.85
N PRO A 7 5.47 15.75 -0.28
CA PRO A 7 6.92 15.76 -0.41
C PRO A 7 7.50 17.15 -0.17
N ILE A 8 8.59 17.22 0.58
CA ILE A 8 9.32 18.47 0.88
C ILE A 8 10.17 18.88 -0.33
N LYS A 9 10.63 17.90 -1.11
CA LYS A 9 11.50 18.13 -2.27
C LYS A 9 11.37 16.99 -3.27
N ILE A 10 11.50 17.33 -4.55
CA ILE A 10 11.69 16.38 -5.66
C ILE A 10 13.01 16.74 -6.33
N GLY A 11 13.97 15.82 -6.33
CA GLY A 11 15.26 15.97 -6.99
C GLY A 11 15.16 15.76 -8.50
N ALA A 12 16.13 16.29 -9.25
CA ALA A 12 16.20 16.12 -10.71
C ALA A 12 16.36 14.64 -11.14
N ASN A 13 16.80 13.78 -10.24
CA ASN A 13 16.89 12.33 -10.41
C ASN A 13 15.59 11.58 -10.03
N GLY A 14 14.49 12.30 -9.78
CA GLY A 14 13.21 11.73 -9.37
C GLY A 14 13.14 11.30 -7.90
N GLN A 15 14.18 11.58 -7.09
CA GLN A 15 14.13 11.28 -5.66
C GLN A 15 13.21 12.24 -4.92
N ILE A 16 12.34 11.67 -4.09
CA ILE A 16 11.37 12.43 -3.31
C ILE A 16 11.80 12.42 -1.84
N THR A 17 11.85 13.58 -1.21
CA THR A 17 12.10 13.72 0.23
C THR A 17 10.78 13.86 0.97
N LEU A 18 10.51 12.95 1.90
CA LEU A 18 9.31 12.97 2.74
C LEU A 18 9.60 13.59 4.12
N PRO A 19 8.60 14.21 4.77
CA PRO A 19 8.75 14.68 6.14
C PRO A 19 9.09 13.54 7.11
N ALA A 20 10.09 13.75 7.98
CA ALA A 20 10.48 12.75 8.98
C ALA A 20 9.31 12.36 9.92
N GLN A 21 8.39 13.28 10.18
CA GLN A 21 7.19 13.00 10.98
C GLN A 21 6.25 12.03 10.27
N LEU A 22 6.10 12.13 8.95
CA LEU A 22 5.29 11.20 8.16
C LEU A 22 5.91 9.81 8.23
N LEU A 23 7.22 9.70 7.98
CA LEU A 23 7.95 8.43 8.04
C LEU A 23 7.77 7.74 9.40
N LYS A 24 7.85 8.49 10.51
CA LYS A 24 7.60 7.96 11.86
C LYS A 24 6.17 7.49 12.08
N GLN A 25 5.17 8.17 11.51
CA GLN A 25 3.77 7.79 11.65
C GLN A 25 3.44 6.48 10.94
N ILE A 26 4.11 6.20 9.82
CA ILE A 26 3.94 4.97 9.05
C ILE A 26 5.01 3.90 9.34
N ASP A 27 5.83 4.14 10.37
CA ASP A 27 6.93 3.27 10.80
C ASP A 27 7.87 2.84 9.66
N LEU A 28 8.25 3.81 8.81
CA LEU A 28 9.12 3.58 7.66
C LEU A 28 10.54 4.09 7.97
N ALA A 29 11.49 3.17 8.03
CA ALA A 29 12.90 3.45 8.28
C ALA A 29 13.70 3.68 6.97
N PRO A 30 14.88 4.31 7.05
CA PRO A 30 15.79 4.37 5.91
C PRO A 30 16.11 2.97 5.38
N HIS A 31 16.16 2.84 4.06
CA HIS A 31 16.41 1.59 3.33
C HIS A 31 15.27 0.56 3.31
N ASP A 32 14.15 0.85 3.97
CA ASP A 32 12.95 0.03 3.82
C ASP A 32 12.44 0.08 2.38
N SER A 33 11.93 -1.06 1.93
CA SER A 33 11.38 -1.21 0.59
C SER A 33 9.92 -0.77 0.56
N VAL A 34 9.57 -0.01 -0.47
CA VAL A 34 8.20 0.46 -0.72
C VAL A 34 7.77 0.13 -2.14
N PHE A 35 6.49 -0.14 -2.32
CA PHE A 35 5.84 -0.10 -3.62
C PHE A 35 5.30 1.30 -3.89
N VAL A 36 5.47 1.77 -5.12
CA VAL A 36 4.90 3.03 -5.60
C VAL A 36 3.93 2.70 -6.72
N ILE A 37 2.66 3.08 -6.56
CA ILE A 37 1.61 2.84 -7.54
C ILE A 37 0.88 4.15 -7.85
N LYS A 38 0.37 4.28 -9.08
CA LYS A 38 -0.56 5.37 -9.41
C LYS A 38 -1.89 5.06 -8.74
N ALA A 39 -2.44 6.03 -8.01
CA ALA A 39 -3.77 5.88 -7.45
C ALA A 39 -4.82 5.95 -8.57
N GLU A 40 -5.80 5.05 -8.54
CA GLU A 40 -6.83 4.96 -9.59
C GLU A 40 -7.92 6.02 -9.39
N ASP A 41 -8.28 6.30 -8.13
CA ASP A 41 -9.38 7.20 -7.77
C ASP A 41 -8.96 8.67 -7.62
N THR A 42 -7.67 8.97 -7.76
CA THR A 42 -7.14 10.32 -7.60
C THR A 42 -6.17 10.66 -8.73
N GLU A 43 -6.49 11.73 -9.45
CA GLU A 43 -5.65 12.20 -10.55
C GLU A 43 -4.26 12.62 -10.04
N ASP A 44 -3.24 12.29 -10.83
CA ASP A 44 -1.83 12.62 -10.59
C ASP A 44 -1.27 12.28 -9.20
N THR A 45 -1.87 11.29 -8.55
CA THR A 45 -1.50 10.87 -7.20
C THR A 45 -0.72 9.57 -7.23
N LEU A 46 0.39 9.55 -6.49
CA LEU A 46 1.18 8.34 -6.23
C LEU A 46 0.91 7.86 -4.81
N MET A 47 0.58 6.58 -4.68
CA MET A 47 0.47 5.90 -3.40
C MET A 47 1.76 5.14 -3.12
N VAL A 48 2.32 5.37 -1.93
CA VAL A 48 3.50 4.68 -1.43
C VAL A 48 3.07 3.71 -0.35
N VAL A 49 3.36 2.43 -0.54
CA VAL A 49 2.97 1.35 0.38
C VAL A 49 4.21 0.62 0.87
N PRO A 50 4.47 0.55 2.18
CA PRO A 50 5.50 -0.31 2.73
C PRO A 50 5.29 -1.77 2.31
N VAL A 51 6.35 -2.45 1.86
CA VAL A 51 6.27 -3.83 1.37
C VAL A 51 5.68 -4.78 2.42
N GLU A 52 6.03 -4.61 3.69
CA GLU A 52 5.50 -5.45 4.77
C GLU A 52 3.98 -5.36 4.91
N ILE A 53 3.41 -4.17 4.72
CA ILE A 53 1.96 -3.96 4.75
C ILE A 53 1.32 -4.66 3.55
N LEU A 54 1.91 -4.51 2.37
CA LEU A 54 1.41 -5.16 1.16
C LEU A 54 1.39 -6.70 1.31
N VAL A 55 2.47 -7.28 1.85
CA VAL A 55 2.54 -8.73 2.10
C VAL A 55 1.42 -9.17 3.04
N ARG A 56 1.17 -8.45 4.13
CA ARG A 56 0.08 -8.75 5.06
C ARG A 56 -1.30 -8.70 4.38
N TRP A 57 -1.54 -7.73 3.51
CA TRP A 57 -2.80 -7.65 2.76
C TRP A 57 -2.96 -8.81 1.77
N LEU A 58 -1.90 -9.17 1.05
CA LEU A 58 -1.92 -10.31 0.14
C LEU A 58 -2.19 -11.63 0.88
N GLU A 59 -1.55 -11.83 2.03
CA GLU A 59 -1.81 -12.98 2.89
C GLU A 59 -3.23 -13.00 3.43
N ALA A 60 -3.77 -11.85 3.86
CA ALA A 60 -5.14 -11.74 4.32
C ALA A 60 -6.15 -12.07 3.20
N GLY A 61 -5.93 -11.57 1.99
CA GLY A 61 -6.76 -11.89 0.82
C GLY A 61 -6.76 -13.38 0.50
N ARG A 62 -5.57 -14.01 0.49
CA ARG A 62 -5.45 -15.47 0.27
C ARG A 62 -6.21 -16.28 1.31
N ARG A 63 -6.21 -15.87 2.58
CA ARG A 63 -6.96 -16.57 3.64
C ARG A 63 -8.48 -16.42 3.48
N GLN A 64 -8.95 -15.29 2.95
CA GLN A 64 -10.38 -15.07 2.69
C GLN A 64 -10.89 -15.90 1.50
N ASP A 65 -10.08 -16.05 0.45
CA ASP A 65 -10.45 -16.89 -0.71
C ASP A 65 -10.57 -18.36 -0.34
N VAL A 66 -9.73 -18.85 0.58
CA VAL A 66 -9.81 -20.24 1.11
C VAL A 66 -11.11 -20.49 1.91
N GLN A 67 -11.71 -19.47 2.50
CA GLN A 67 -12.97 -19.61 3.26
C GLN A 67 -14.23 -19.46 2.39
N ARG A 68 -14.11 -19.03 1.13
CA ARG A 68 -15.22 -18.79 0.21
C ARG A 68 -15.54 -19.97 -0.71
N THR A 69 -15.17 -21.20 -0.35
CA THR A 69 -15.60 -22.40 -1.09
C THR A 69 -16.78 -23.09 -0.38
N PRO A 70 -18.05 -22.74 -0.67
CA PRO A 70 -19.13 -23.71 -0.55
C PRO A 70 -19.00 -24.69 -1.71
N ILE A 71 -18.69 -25.94 -1.37
CA ILE A 71 -18.86 -27.07 -2.28
C ILE A 71 -20.34 -27.45 -2.16
N GLU A 72 -21.18 -26.99 -3.07
CA GLU A 72 -22.50 -27.59 -3.30
C GLU A 72 -22.64 -27.92 -4.79
N ASP A 73 -21.92 -28.97 -5.21
CA ASP A 73 -22.39 -29.83 -6.28
C ASP A 73 -23.50 -30.71 -5.69
N THR A 74 -24.75 -30.28 -5.87
CA THR A 74 -25.91 -31.17 -5.77
C THR A 74 -26.71 -31.08 -7.05
N ASP A 75 -26.09 -31.52 -8.15
CA ASP A 75 -26.85 -32.13 -9.24
C ASP A 75 -27.28 -33.52 -8.76
N SER A 76 -28.49 -33.63 -8.24
CA SER A 76 -29.19 -34.90 -8.09
C SER A 76 -30.29 -34.98 -9.14
N THR A 77 -30.05 -35.90 -10.08
CA THR A 77 -30.97 -36.39 -11.11
C THR A 77 -32.21 -37.04 -10.50
#